data_AF-A0A194XA98-F1
#
_entry.id   AF-A0A194XA98-F1
#
_cell.length_a   1.000
_cell.length_b   1.000
_cell.length_c   1.000
_cell.angle_alpha   90.00
_cell.angle_beta   90.00
_cell.angle_gamma   90.00
#
_symmetry.space_group_name_H-M   'P 1'
#
loop_
_entity.id
_entity.type
_entity.pdbx_description
1 polymer ?
#
loop_
_entity_poly.entity_id
_entity_poly.type
_entity_poly.pdbx_seq_one_letter_code
_entity_poly.pdbx_strand_id
1 'polypeptide(L)'
;MIQQILLNLFLVSLAMAEETVSTSQHGNAWKYGTGGGLLGFVILILDIMVFMEVLKSNRPPSHKLLWCVVVFLFPILGLVFYWLFSNREKHMGSGGYEAIP
;
A
#
# COMPACT_ATOMS: atom_id res chain seq x y z
N MET A 1 27.21 47.74 -3.91
CA MET A 1 25.94 47.03 -4.21
C MET A 1 26.08 45.52 -4.05
N ILE A 2 27.06 44.85 -4.66
CA ILE A 2 27.24 43.38 -4.54
C ILE A 2 27.41 42.89 -3.09
N GLN A 3 28.16 43.64 -2.27
CA GLN A 3 28.39 43.28 -0.86
C GLN A 3 27.13 43.40 0.01
N GLN A 4 26.22 44.32 -0.31
CA GLN A 4 24.92 44.43 0.37
C GLN A 4 23.98 43.30 -0.03
N ILE A 5 24.01 42.88 -1.29
CA ILE A 5 23.24 41.72 -1.77
C ILE A 5 23.72 40.44 -1.06
N LEU A 6 25.03 40.25 -0.92
CA LEU A 6 25.60 39.09 -0.21
C LEU A 6 25.23 39.09 1.28
N LEU A 7 25.27 40.24 1.94
CA LEU A 7 24.91 40.34 3.36
C LEU A 7 23.42 40.06 3.58
N ASN A 8 22.54 40.58 2.72
CA ASN A 8 21.10 40.33 2.79
C ASN A 8 20.75 38.86 2.51
N LEU A 9 21.46 38.22 1.58
CA LEU A 9 21.27 36.80 1.27
C LEU A 9 21.71 35.90 2.44
N PHE A 10 22.81 36.26 3.12
CA PHE A 10 23.28 35.56 4.31
C PHE A 10 22.32 35.69 5.50
N LEU A 11 21.78 36.90 5.74
CA LEU A 11 20.78 37.13 6.79
C LEU A 11 19.46 36.39 6.53
N VAL A 12 19.02 36.31 5.26
CA VAL A 12 17.87 35.48 4.86
C VAL A 12 18.15 34.00 5.08
N SER A 13 19.34 33.49 4.72
CA SER A 13 19.73 32.10 5.01
C SER A 13 19.69 31.78 6.50
N LEU A 14 20.08 32.70 7.37
CA LEU A 14 20.11 32.50 8.83
C LEU A 14 18.70 32.56 9.44
N ALA A 15 17.82 33.41 8.90
CA ALA A 15 16.41 33.49 9.30
C ALA A 15 15.60 32.25 8.86
N MET A 16 16.00 31.61 7.76
CA MET A 16 15.37 30.38 7.25
C MET A 16 16.02 29.11 7.81
N ALA A 17 17.10 29.23 8.60
CA ALA A 17 17.81 28.12 9.25
C ALA A 17 17.16 27.70 10.58
N GLU A 18 15.92 28.10 10.85
CA GLU A 18 15.15 27.47 11.90
C GLU A 18 14.48 26.22 11.35
N GLU A 19 15.22 25.11 11.38
CA GLU A 19 14.57 23.81 11.43
C GLU A 19 14.06 23.65 12.86
N THR A 20 12.87 24.20 13.15
CA THR A 20 12.11 23.78 14.33
C THR A 20 11.68 22.33 14.08
N VAL A 21 12.61 21.38 14.26
CA VAL A 21 12.26 20.00 14.59
C VAL A 21 11.63 20.06 15.98
N SER A 22 10.37 20.47 16.00
CA SER A 22 9.48 20.32 17.13
C SER A 22 9.09 18.86 17.21
N THR A 23 9.99 18.02 17.74
CA THR A 23 9.63 16.69 18.24
C THR A 23 8.82 16.86 19.52
N SER A 24 7.60 17.36 19.41
CA SER A 24 6.68 17.52 20.53
C SER A 24 5.22 17.47 20.07
N GLN A 25 4.85 16.34 19.48
CA GLN A 25 3.52 15.78 19.70
C GLN A 25 3.58 14.29 19.45
N HIS A 26 3.42 13.49 20.50
CA HIS A 26 2.90 12.13 20.39
C HIS A 26 1.44 12.26 19.91
N GLY A 27 1.24 12.71 18.68
CA GLY A 27 -0.03 12.65 17.98
C GLY A 27 -0.08 11.31 17.28
N ASN A 28 -0.93 10.41 17.77
CA ASN A 28 -1.46 9.24 17.06
C ASN A 28 -0.69 8.86 15.78
N ALA A 29 0.49 8.22 15.96
CA ALA A 29 1.38 7.76 14.90
C ALA A 29 0.67 6.89 13.84
N TRP A 30 -0.48 6.32 14.21
CA TRP A 30 -1.43 5.65 13.33
C TRP A 30 -1.85 6.49 12.11
N LYS A 31 -2.05 7.82 12.27
CA LYS A 31 -2.73 8.64 11.26
C LYS A 31 -1.81 9.41 10.30
N TYR A 32 -0.58 9.73 10.69
CA TYR A 32 0.23 10.73 9.97
C TYR A 32 1.68 10.32 9.65
N GLY A 33 2.02 9.02 9.72
CA GLY A 33 3.32 8.51 9.24
C GLY A 33 3.32 8.28 7.72
N THR A 34 3.69 9.30 6.94
CA THR A 34 4.33 9.28 5.59
C THR A 34 3.88 8.28 4.50
N GLY A 35 2.70 7.67 4.57
CA GLY A 35 2.06 6.98 3.43
C GLY A 35 2.03 5.45 3.46
N GLY A 36 2.41 4.82 4.57
CA GLY A 36 2.46 3.35 4.67
C GLY A 36 2.51 2.80 6.10
N GLY A 37 1.73 3.37 7.02
CA GLY A 37 1.62 2.87 8.40
C GLY A 37 1.00 1.47 8.50
N LEU A 38 0.48 1.09 9.67
CA LEU A 38 -0.08 -0.27 9.88
C LEU A 38 -1.12 -0.66 8.81
N LEU A 39 -1.90 0.30 8.32
CA LEU A 39 -2.85 0.08 7.23
C LEU A 39 -2.16 -0.42 5.93
N GLY A 40 -1.05 0.19 5.52
CA GLY A 40 -0.29 -0.23 4.35
C GLY A 40 0.31 -1.63 4.54
N PHE A 41 0.76 -1.96 5.75
CA PHE A 41 1.25 -3.29 6.08
C PHE A 41 0.15 -4.36 6.03
N VAL A 42 -1.03 -4.06 6.55
CA VAL A 42 -2.20 -4.96 6.45
C VAL A 42 -2.56 -5.19 4.98
N ILE A 43 -2.63 -4.12 4.18
CA ILE A 43 -2.92 -4.23 2.74
C ILE A 43 -1.88 -5.10 2.01
N LEU A 44 -0.59 -4.96 2.34
CA LEU A 44 0.47 -5.82 1.79
C LEU A 44 0.26 -7.31 2.13
N ILE A 45 -0.17 -7.62 3.36
CA ILE A 45 -0.49 -9.00 3.76
C ILE A 45 -1.69 -9.52 2.94
N LEU A 46 -2.74 -8.71 2.78
CA LEU A 46 -3.90 -9.07 1.96
C LEU A 46 -3.53 -9.32 0.50
N ASP A 47 -2.63 -8.53 -0.07
CA ASP A 47 -2.11 -8.69 -1.43
C ASP A 47 -1.45 -10.07 -1.62
N ILE A 48 -0.57 -10.46 -0.68
CA ILE A 48 0.08 -11.77 -0.66
C ILE A 48 -0.94 -12.91 -0.54
N MET A 49 -1.97 -12.76 0.31
CA MET A 49 -3.03 -13.76 0.43
C MET A 49 -3.77 -13.98 -0.89
N VAL A 50 -4.11 -12.89 -1.59
CA VAL A 50 -4.75 -12.96 -2.91
C VAL A 50 -3.85 -13.63 -3.93
N PHE A 51 -2.54 -13.36 -3.91
CA PHE A 51 -1.59 -14.04 -4.78
C PHE A 51 -1.60 -15.55 -4.55
N MET A 52 -1.55 -15.98 -3.28
CA MET A 52 -1.61 -17.39 -2.93
C MET A 52 -2.92 -18.05 -3.41
N GLU A 53 -4.05 -17.36 -3.26
CA GLU A 53 -5.36 -17.83 -3.75
C GLU A 53 -5.39 -17.96 -5.28
N VAL A 54 -4.92 -16.94 -6.00
CA VAL A 54 -4.87 -16.91 -7.47
C VAL A 54 -3.96 -17.99 -8.01
N LEU A 55 -2.76 -18.14 -7.45
CA LEU A 55 -1.78 -19.13 -7.90
C LEU A 55 -2.27 -20.57 -7.65
N LYS A 56 -2.93 -20.81 -6.52
CA LYS A 56 -3.51 -22.12 -6.16
C LYS A 56 -4.84 -22.44 -6.87
N SER A 57 -5.48 -21.46 -7.50
CA SER A 57 -6.75 -21.66 -8.22
C SER A 57 -6.60 -22.55 -9.46
N ASN A 58 -7.70 -23.15 -9.92
CA ASN A 58 -7.76 -23.96 -11.16
C ASN A 58 -7.86 -23.11 -12.44
N ARG A 59 -7.59 -21.80 -12.38
CA ARG A 59 -7.73 -20.88 -13.52
C ARG A 59 -6.62 -21.05 -14.56
N PRO A 60 -6.85 -20.70 -15.85
CA PRO A 60 -5.79 -20.66 -16.85
C PRO A 60 -4.68 -19.67 -16.46
N PRO A 61 -3.41 -19.91 -16.84
CA PRO A 61 -2.27 -19.07 -16.44
C PRO A 61 -2.41 -17.58 -16.79
N SER A 62 -3.06 -17.25 -17.92
CA SER A 62 -3.31 -15.87 -18.34
C SER A 62 -4.18 -15.08 -17.36
N HIS A 63 -5.23 -15.72 -16.82
CA HIS A 63 -6.11 -15.10 -15.84
C HIS A 63 -5.44 -14.96 -14.48
N LYS A 64 -4.57 -15.91 -14.11
CA LYS A 64 -3.77 -15.81 -12.89
C LYS A 64 -2.85 -14.58 -12.95
N LEU A 65 -2.13 -14.45 -14.07
CA LEU A 65 -1.21 -13.34 -14.28
C LEU A 65 -1.93 -11.99 -14.28
N LEU A 66 -3.07 -11.88 -14.96
CA LEU A 66 -3.86 -10.65 -14.99
C LEU A 66 -4.28 -10.22 -13.57
N TRP A 67 -4.81 -11.14 -12.77
CA TRP A 67 -5.20 -10.84 -11.39
C TRP A 67 -4.02 -10.45 -10.50
N CYS A 68 -2.88 -11.13 -10.62
CA CYS A 68 -1.68 -10.75 -9.87
C CYS A 68 -1.19 -9.35 -10.25
N VAL A 69 -1.15 -9.00 -11.54
CA VAL A 69 -0.70 -7.68 -12.01
C VAL A 69 -1.63 -6.57 -11.51
N VAL A 70 -2.95 -6.78 -11.59
CA VAL A 70 -3.95 -5.79 -11.15
C VAL A 70 -3.85 -5.52 -9.65
N VAL A 71 -3.74 -6.57 -8.84
CA VAL A 71 -3.70 -6.47 -7.38
C VAL A 71 -2.39 -5.82 -6.91
N PHE A 72 -1.25 -6.20 -7.51
CA PHE A 72 0.05 -5.61 -7.18
C PHE A 72 0.21 -4.13 -7.58
N LEU A 73 -0.26 -3.76 -8.78
CA LEU A 73 -0.12 -2.39 -9.27
C LEU A 73 -1.07 -1.43 -8.54
N PHE A 74 -2.21 -1.93 -8.08
CA PHE A 74 -3.21 -1.19 -7.33
C PHE A 74 -3.61 -1.95 -6.07
N PRO A 75 -2.82 -1.91 -4.98
CA PRO A 75 -3.04 -2.76 -3.81
C PRO A 75 -4.42 -2.53 -3.16
N ILE A 76 -4.92 -1.30 -3.13
CA ILE A 76 -6.26 -1.02 -2.56
C ILE A 76 -7.37 -1.37 -3.55
N LEU A 77 -7.32 -0.80 -4.76
CA LEU A 77 -8.39 -0.98 -5.75
C LEU A 77 -8.42 -2.41 -6.31
N GLY A 78 -7.25 -3.02 -6.50
CA GLY A 78 -7.09 -4.38 -6.95
C GLY A 78 -7.67 -5.39 -5.98
N LEU A 79 -7.52 -5.20 -4.65
CA LEU A 79 -8.22 -6.03 -3.65
C LEU A 79 -9.74 -5.88 -3.75
N VAL A 80 -10.26 -4.66 -3.95
CA VAL A 80 -11.70 -4.41 -4.12
C VAL A 80 -12.23 -5.08 -5.39
N PHE A 81 -11.53 -4.91 -6.52
CA PHE A 81 -11.89 -5.55 -7.78
C PHE A 81 -11.79 -7.06 -7.70
N TYR A 82 -10.76 -7.59 -7.06
CA TYR A 82 -10.62 -9.02 -6.82
C TYR A 82 -11.81 -9.55 -6.03
N TRP A 83 -12.16 -8.90 -4.94
CA TRP A 83 -13.28 -9.33 -4.11
C TRP A 83 -14.61 -9.34 -4.88
N LEU A 84 -14.87 -8.34 -5.72
CA LEU A 84 -16.14 -8.20 -6.44
C LEU A 84 -16.25 -9.08 -7.69
N PHE A 85 -15.18 -9.20 -8.48
CA PHE A 85 -15.23 -9.79 -9.83
C PHE A 85 -14.49 -11.13 -9.96
N SER A 86 -13.66 -11.51 -8.99
CA SER A 86 -12.82 -12.73 -9.12
C SER A 86 -13.61 -14.03 -9.02
N ASN A 87 -14.88 -14.00 -8.58
CA ASN A 87 -15.75 -15.18 -8.45
C ASN A 87 -15.01 -16.36 -7.77
N ARG A 88 -14.39 -16.04 -6.64
CA ARG A 88 -13.43 -16.88 -5.91
C ARG A 88 -13.95 -18.28 -5.62
N GLU A 89 -15.21 -18.39 -5.18
CA GLU A 89 -15.86 -19.65 -4.80
C GLU A 89 -15.88 -20.67 -5.95
N LYS A 90 -15.97 -20.22 -7.19
CA LYS A 90 -15.99 -21.11 -8.37
C LYS A 90 -14.62 -21.65 -8.76
N HIS A 91 -13.56 -21.03 -8.27
CA HIS A 91 -12.19 -21.32 -8.69
C HIS A 91 -11.29 -21.77 -7.52
N MET A 92 -11.80 -21.69 -6.29
CA MET A 92 -11.26 -22.36 -5.13
C MET A 92 -11.50 -23.85 -5.31
N GLY A 93 -10.43 -24.66 -5.27
CA GLY A 93 -10.54 -26.11 -5.40
C GLY A 93 -11.55 -26.63 -4.38
N SER A 94 -12.50 -27.45 -4.85
CA SER A 94 -13.57 -28.06 -4.07
C SER A 94 -13.00 -28.76 -2.82
N GLY A 95 -12.90 -28.03 -1.72
CA GLY A 95 -12.74 -28.56 -0.37
C GLY A 95 -14.11 -28.90 0.22
N GLY A 96 -15.07 -29.26 -0.63
CA GLY A 96 -16.39 -29.69 -0.19
C GLY A 96 -16.24 -30.90 0.70
N TYR A 97 -16.57 -30.73 1.98
CA TYR A 97 -16.83 -31.84 2.87
C TYR A 97 -18.04 -32.57 2.28
N GLU A 98 -17.80 -33.67 1.57
CA GLU A 98 -18.87 -34.64 1.33
C GLU A 98 -19.27 -35.16 2.71
N ALA A 99 -20.50 -34.86 3.12
CA ALA A 99 -21.09 -35.52 4.27
C ALA A 99 -21.21 -37.00 3.92
N ILE A 100 -20.29 -37.80 4.45
CA ILE A 100 -20.36 -39.25 4.41
C ILE A 100 -21.67 -39.69 5.10
N PRO A 101 -22.51 -40.49 4.43
CA PRO A 101 -23.82 -40.91 4.95
C PRO A 101 -23.72 -41.76 6.23
#